data_AF-A0A414CGU0-F1
#
_entry.id   AF-A0A414CGU0-F1
#
_cell.length_a   1.000
_cell.length_b   1.000
_cell.length_c   1.000
_cell.angle_alpha   90.00
_cell.angle_beta   90.00
_cell.angle_gamma   90.00
#
_symmetry.space_group_name_H-M   'P 1'
#
loop_
_entity.id
_entity.type
_entity.pdbx_description
1 polymer ?
#
loop_
_entity_poly.entity_id
_entity_poly.type
_entity_poly.pdbx_seq_one_letter_code
_entity_poly.pdbx_strand_id
1 'polypeptide(L)' 'MSKLYECSECGELFTKHEIDWEGSDESYESYYCHDCSRFLEQCGIDAMDPDGFGYDEYGNWDSERLGL' A
#
# COMPACT_ATOMS: atom_id res chain seq x y z
N MET A 1 29.09 -0.40 0.40
CA MET A 1 27.93 -0.88 -0.39
C MET A 1 26.75 -0.98 0.56
N SER A 2 25.62 -0.36 0.24
CA SER A 2 24.36 -0.52 0.95
C SER A 2 23.79 -1.92 0.65
N LYS A 3 23.20 -2.58 1.66
CA LYS A 3 22.40 -3.79 1.44
C LYS A 3 21.14 -3.41 0.67
N LEU A 4 20.83 -4.18 -0.38
CA LEU A 4 19.58 -4.10 -1.13
C LEU A 4 18.65 -5.24 -0.69
N TYR A 5 17.36 -5.01 -0.84
CA TYR A 5 16.26 -5.91 -0.52
C TYR A 5 15.42 -6.06 -1.79
N GLU A 6 14.82 -7.23 -1.99
CA GLU A 6 13.97 -7.54 -3.14
C GLU A 6 12.50 -7.47 -2.74
N CYS A 7 11.66 -6.88 -3.58
CA CYS A 7 10.25 -6.70 -3.24
C CYS A 7 9.50 -7.98 -3.54
N SER A 8 8.78 -8.49 -2.55
CA SER A 8 7.98 -9.71 -2.69
C SER A 8 6.81 -9.57 -3.68
N GLU A 9 6.40 -8.34 -4.02
CA GLU A 9 5.34 -8.07 -5.02
C GLU A 9 5.89 -7.81 -6.43
N CYS A 10 6.78 -6.82 -6.57
CA CYS A 10 7.24 -6.38 -7.90
C CYS A 10 8.61 -6.93 -8.31
N GLY A 11 9.36 -7.54 -7.40
CA GLY A 11 10.72 -8.08 -7.66
C GLY A 11 11.81 -7.01 -7.80
N GLU A 12 11.48 -5.72 -7.68
CA GLU A 12 12.48 -4.65 -7.76
C GLU A 12 13.41 -4.66 -6.54
N LEU A 13 14.65 -4.21 -6.76
CA LEU A 13 15.65 -4.06 -5.69
C LEU A 13 15.62 -2.65 -5.12
N PHE A 14 15.58 -2.54 -3.80
CA PHE A 14 15.48 -1.26 -3.09
C PHE A 14 16.29 -1.25 -1.79
N THR A 15 16.46 -0.07 -1.21
CA THR A 15 17.22 0.12 0.03
C THR A 15 16.33 -0.05 1.26
N LYS A 16 16.94 -0.21 2.44
CA LYS A 16 16.21 -0.33 3.72
C LYS A 16 15.20 0.81 3.98
N HIS A 17 15.45 2.00 3.43
CA HIS A 17 14.62 3.19 3.64
C HIS A 17 13.35 3.18 2.79
N GLU A 18 13.29 2.31 1.79
CA GLU A 18 12.15 2.14 0.90
C GLU A 18 11.27 0.94 1.32
N ILE A 19 11.66 0.22 2.40
CA ILE A 19 10.87 -0.86 3.00
C ILE A 19 9.68 -0.26 3.75
N ASP A 20 8.50 -0.73 3.37
CA ASP A 20 7.30 -0.58 4.16
C ASP A 20 7.26 -1.62 5.29
N TRP A 21 7.61 -1.19 6.50
CA TRP A 21 7.64 -2.04 7.68
C TRP A 21 6.25 -2.40 8.21
N GLU A 22 5.17 -1.75 7.76
CA GLU A 22 3.81 -2.14 8.16
C GLU A 22 3.39 -3.45 7.48
N GLY A 23 3.79 -3.65 6.21
CA GLY A 23 3.55 -4.88 5.45
C GLY A 23 4.68 -5.91 5.49
N SER A 24 5.90 -5.51 5.88
CA SER A 24 7.09 -6.38 5.83
C SER A 24 7.37 -7.12 7.12
N ASP A 25 7.95 -8.33 7.00
CA ASP A 25 8.40 -9.13 8.13
C ASP A 25 9.80 -9.69 7.87
N GLU A 26 10.78 -9.17 8.62
CA GLU A 26 12.19 -9.57 8.54
C GLU A 26 12.40 -11.05 8.94
N SER A 27 11.54 -11.61 9.79
CA SER A 27 11.64 -13.01 10.22
C SER A 27 11.30 -14.02 9.13
N TYR A 28 10.51 -13.59 8.14
CA TYR A 28 10.15 -14.38 6.96
C TYR A 28 10.90 -13.95 5.69
N GLU A 29 11.85 -13.02 5.80
CA GLU A 29 12.53 -12.40 4.65
C GLU A 29 11.54 -11.86 3.59
N SER A 30 10.37 -11.38 4.04
CA SER A 30 9.30 -10.85 3.20
C SER A 30 9.31 -9.34 3.27
N TYR A 31 9.69 -8.69 2.17
CA TYR A 31 9.90 -7.24 2.11
C TYR A 31 9.04 -6.62 1.03
N TYR A 32 8.32 -5.57 1.38
CA TYR A 32 7.47 -4.79 0.48
C TYR A 32 8.02 -3.37 0.36
N CYS A 33 8.11 -2.86 -0.87
CA CYS A 33 8.47 -1.47 -1.07
C CYS A 33 7.25 -0.57 -0.86
N HIS A 34 7.47 0.68 -0.44
CA HIS A 34 6.38 1.64 -0.22
C HIS A 34 5.48 1.84 -1.44
N ASP A 35 6.02 1.74 -2.65
CA ASP A 35 5.23 1.95 -3.87
C ASP A 35 4.20 0.84 -4.09
N CYS A 36 4.59 -0.42 -3.88
CA CYS A 36 3.67 -1.56 -3.97
C CYS A 36 2.61 -1.51 -2.86
N SER A 37 3.00 -1.19 -1.62
CA SER A 37 2.04 -1.07 -0.51
C SER A 37 1.00 0.03 -0.77
N ARG A 38 1.44 1.21 -1.21
CA ARG A 38 0.54 2.32 -1.56
C ARG A 38 -0.37 1.99 -2.73
N PHE A 39 0.17 1.31 -3.75
CA PHE A 39 -0.63 0.86 -4.88
C PHE A 39 -1.74 -0.10 -4.43
N LEU A 40 -1.40 -1.07 -3.58
CA LEU A 40 -2.38 -2.02 -3.05
C LEU A 40 -3.45 -1.33 -2.19
N GLU A 41 -3.05 -0.40 -1.34
CA GLU A 41 -3.97 0.42 -0.55
C GLU A 41 -4.95 1.19 -1.44
N GLN A 42 -4.44 1.87 -2.48
CA GLN A 42 -5.27 2.59 -3.44
C GLN A 42 -6.20 1.66 -4.23
N CYS A 43 -5.73 0.48 -4.64
CA CYS A 43 -6.60 -0.52 -5.27
C CYS A 43 -7.74 -0.97 -4.35
N GLY A 44 -7.49 -1.07 -3.03
CA GLY A 44 -8.52 -1.37 -2.04
C GLY A 44 -9.56 -0.25 -1.94
N ILE A 45 -9.10 1.01 -1.93
CA ILE A 45 -9.96 2.20 -1.94
C ILE A 45 -10.81 2.22 -3.22
N ASP A 46 -10.19 2.08 -4.40
CA ASP A 46 -10.88 2.09 -5.69
C ASP A 46 -11.89 0.95 -5.83
N ALA A 47 -11.63 -0.20 -5.21
CA ALA A 47 -12.56 -1.33 -5.21
C ALA A 47 -13.79 -1.07 -4.31
N MET A 48 -13.61 -0.37 -3.20
CA MET A 48 -14.68 -0.03 -2.24
C MET A 48 -15.45 1.23 -2.63
N ASP A 49 -14.78 2.17 -3.30
CA ASP A 49 -15.24 3.50 -3.68
C ASP A 49 -14.91 3.79 -5.16
N PRO A 50 -15.44 3.02 -6.10
CA PRO A 50 -15.09 3.16 -7.52
C PRO A 50 -15.45 4.54 -8.09
N ASP A 51 -16.42 5.22 -7.48
CA ASP A 51 -16.90 6.53 -7.88
C ASP A 51 -16.24 7.69 -7.07
N GLY A 52 -15.43 7.37 -6.05
CA GLY A 52 -14.67 8.35 -5.26
C GLY A 52 -15.52 9.25 -4.36
N PHE A 53 -16.68 8.76 -3.90
CA PHE A 53 -17.61 9.53 -3.07
C PHE A 53 -17.61 9.10 -1.60
N GLY A 54 -17.15 7.89 -1.28
CA GLY A 54 -17.15 7.31 0.06
C GLY A 54 -16.11 7.90 1.01
N TYR A 55 -14.94 8.32 0.54
CA TYR A 55 -13.92 8.96 1.38
C TYR A 55 -14.05 10.50 1.41
N ASP A 56 -13.88 11.14 2.57
CA ASP A 56 -13.84 12.61 2.72
C ASP A 56 -12.45 13.20 2.42
N GLU A 57 -12.35 14.53 2.45
CA GLU A 57 -11.07 15.24 2.21
C GLU A 57 -9.99 14.92 3.26
N TYR A 58 -10.37 14.30 4.37
CA TYR A 58 -9.48 13.86 5.45
C TYR A 58 -9.19 12.34 5.40
N GLY A 59 -9.72 11.63 4.41
CA GLY A 59 -9.54 10.18 4.25
C GLY A 59 -10.44 9.33 5.15
N ASN A 60 -11.51 9.88 5.74
CA ASN A 60 -12.47 9.10 6.51
C ASN A 60 -13.50 8.45 5.59
N TRP A 61 -13.74 7.16 5.81
CA TRP A 61 -14.77 6.39 5.11
C TRP A 61 -16.18 6.70 5.63
N ASP A 62 -17.11 6.97 4.71
CA ASP A 62 -18.53 7.11 4.97
C ASP A 62 -19.36 6.45 3.84
N SER A 63 -19.94 5.30 4.15
CA SER A 63 -20.76 4.55 3.20
C SER A 63 -22.08 5.24 2.84
N GLU A 64 -22.58 6.18 3.64
CA GLU A 64 -23.82 6.91 3.31
C GLU A 64 -23.64 7.85 2.12
N ARG A 65 -22.38 8.23 1.82
CA ARG A 65 -22.02 9.05 0.66
C ARG A 65 -21.99 8.29 -0.65
N LEU A 66 -22.03 6.96 -0.61
CA LEU A 66 -22.06 6.12 -1.82
C LEU A 66 -23.37 6.23 -2.60
N GLY A 67 -24.40 6.90 -2.06
CA GLY A 67 -25.62 7.28 -2.79
C GLY A 67 -26.31 6.11 -3.50
N LEU A 68 -27.06 5.29 -2.75
CA LEU A 68 -28.00 4.31 -3.32
C LEU A 68 -29.15 4.99 -4.10
#